data_AF-M3H1L2-F1
#
_entry.id   AF-M3H1L2-F1
#
_cell.length_a   1.000
_cell.length_b   1.000
_cell.length_c   1.000
_cell.angle_alpha   90.00
_cell.angle_beta   90.00
_cell.angle_gamma   90.00
#
_symmetry.space_group_name_H-M   'P 1'
#
loop_
_entity.id
_entity.type
_entity.pdbx_description
1 polymer ?
#
loop_
_entity_poly.entity_id
_entity_poly.type
_entity_poly.pdbx_seq_one_letter_code
_entity_poly.pdbx_strand_id
1 'polypeptide(L)'
;MPLGKILLVANTWVVWFFGIVYFNSDFSFTITNVINHGVPYIFLLFYYTVQNSSEIKIEIFKSGSWIKILVCFLCILFAFAFVEEWIWDSFIWKDHSFIFKNSSFYSFELPEFASAILVSLLFLPQFTHYILDAYLWKIGELNPRLFHFFKISEKS
;
A
#
# COMPACT_ATOMS: atom_id res chain seq x y z
N MET A 1 31.17 -2.43 0.59
CA MET A 1 29.72 -2.65 0.36
C MET A 1 29.23 -1.66 -0.69
N PRO A 2 28.25 -2.01 -1.55
CA PRO A 2 27.68 -1.07 -2.50
C PRO A 2 27.01 0.09 -1.75
N LEU A 3 27.34 1.33 -2.09
CA LEU A 3 26.84 2.54 -1.42
C LEU A 3 25.32 2.58 -1.32
N GLY A 4 24.61 2.15 -2.38
CA GLY A 4 23.15 2.09 -2.39
C GLY A 4 22.56 1.18 -1.32
N LYS A 5 23.20 0.04 -1.02
CA LYS A 5 22.73 -0.86 0.05
C LYS A 5 22.90 -0.24 1.43
N ILE A 6 24.00 0.50 1.64
CA ILE A 6 24.24 1.22 2.89
C ILE A 6 23.18 2.32 3.06
N LEU A 7 22.91 3.10 2.02
CA LEU A 7 21.90 4.17 2.06
C LEU A 7 20.50 3.61 2.32
N LEU A 8 20.15 2.46 1.72
CA LEU A 8 18.88 1.78 1.97
C LEU A 8 18.73 1.41 3.45
N VAL A 9 19.73 0.71 4.01
CA VAL A 9 19.72 0.29 5.42
C VAL A 9 19.72 1.49 6.36
N ALA A 10 20.53 2.52 6.06
CA ALA A 10 20.58 3.75 6.84
C ALA A 10 19.22 4.47 6.83
N ASN A 11 18.57 4.57 5.67
CA ASN A 11 17.24 5.16 5.53
C ASN A 11 16.19 4.40 6.37
N THR A 12 16.17 3.07 6.29
CA THR A 12 15.27 2.24 7.12
C THR A 12 15.54 2.44 8.60
N TRP A 13 16.82 2.50 9.01
CA TRP A 13 17.19 2.77 10.39
C TRP A 13 16.73 4.15 10.87
N VAL A 14 16.91 5.21 10.06
CA VAL A 14 16.45 6.57 10.37
C VAL A 14 14.93 6.60 10.54
N VAL A 15 14.18 6.00 9.62
CA VAL A 15 12.72 5.97 9.69
C VAL A 15 12.21 5.22 10.91
N TRP A 16 12.80 4.05 11.21
CA TRP A 16 12.47 3.29 12.41
C TRP A 16 12.80 4.08 13.68
N PHE A 17 14.02 4.64 13.77
CA PHE A 17 14.47 5.35 14.97
C PHE A 17 13.62 6.58 15.24
N PHE A 18 13.39 7.43 14.24
CA PHE A 18 12.60 8.64 14.47
C PHE A 18 11.11 8.32 14.63
N GLY A 19 10.54 7.45 13.79
CA GLY A 19 9.12 7.11 13.86
C GLY A 19 8.71 6.40 15.15
N ILE A 20 9.43 5.35 15.53
CA ILE A 20 9.06 4.48 16.65
C ILE A 20 9.78 4.86 17.95
N VAL A 21 11.10 5.09 17.91
CA VAL A 21 11.88 5.24 19.16
C VAL A 21 11.85 6.67 19.69
N TYR A 22 12.19 7.65 18.84
CA TYR A 22 12.34 9.04 19.27
C TYR A 22 10.98 9.73 19.46
N PHE A 23 10.09 9.65 18.47
CA PHE A 23 8.76 10.26 18.58
C PHE A 23 7.74 9.40 19.31
N ASN A 24 8.00 8.10 19.47
CA ASN A 24 7.06 7.14 20.09
C ASN A 24 5.65 7.27 19.51
N SER A 25 5.54 7.28 18.18
CA SER A 25 4.31 7.61 17.46
C SER A 25 4.10 6.70 16.26
N ASP A 26 3.10 5.83 16.35
CA ASP A 26 2.69 4.93 15.26
C ASP A 26 2.30 5.70 13.99
N PHE A 27 1.71 6.90 14.17
CA PHE A 27 1.40 7.81 13.07
C PHE A 27 2.66 8.32 12.37
N SER A 28 3.68 8.75 13.13
CA SER A 28 4.94 9.26 12.57
C SER A 28 5.68 8.17 11.79
N PHE A 29 5.73 6.96 12.34
CA PHE A 29 6.27 5.81 11.63
C PHE A 29 5.48 5.49 10.36
N THR A 30 4.14 5.45 10.45
CA THR A 30 3.28 5.14 9.30
C THR A 30 3.51 6.13 8.14
N ILE A 31 3.51 7.44 8.39
CA ILE A 31 3.71 8.44 7.32
C ILE A 31 5.08 8.28 6.66
N THR A 32 6.14 8.20 7.47
CA THR A 32 7.51 8.11 6.95
C THR A 32 7.74 6.79 6.20
N ASN A 33 7.13 5.70 6.68
CA ASN A 33 7.18 4.40 6.01
C ASN A 33 6.37 4.38 4.71
N VAL A 34 5.19 5.02 4.67
CA VAL A 34 4.38 5.15 3.44
C VAL A 34 5.13 5.92 2.36
N ILE A 35 5.85 6.98 2.71
CA ILE A 35 6.65 7.73 1.73
C ILE A 35 7.77 6.84 1.17
N ASN A 36 8.46 6.10 2.03
CA ASN A 36 9.62 5.30 1.63
C ASN A 36 9.27 4.00 0.90
N HIS A 37 8.11 3.42 1.19
CA HIS A 37 7.69 2.14 0.62
C HIS A 37 6.38 2.27 -0.16
N GLY A 38 5.32 2.81 0.45
CA GLY A 38 4.00 2.92 -0.16
C GLY A 38 3.98 3.73 -1.48
N VAL A 39 4.61 4.91 -1.51
CA VAL A 39 4.64 5.76 -2.72
C VAL A 39 5.35 5.08 -3.89
N PRO A 40 6.56 4.49 -3.74
CA PRO A 40 7.17 3.69 -4.80
C PRO A 40 6.26 2.58 -5.34
N TYR A 41 5.51 1.89 -4.48
CA TYR A 41 4.57 0.85 -4.88
C TYR A 41 3.41 1.39 -5.71
N ILE A 42 2.75 2.42 -5.20
CA ILE A 42 1.63 3.09 -5.87
C ILE A 42 2.08 3.59 -7.24
N PHE A 43 3.31 4.14 -7.33
CA PHE A 43 3.90 4.57 -8.59
C PHE A 43 4.13 3.40 -9.56
N LEU A 44 4.76 2.31 -9.11
CA LEU A 44 5.02 1.14 -9.98
C LEU A 44 3.73 0.50 -10.48
N LEU A 45 2.72 0.40 -9.60
CA LEU A 45 1.41 -0.13 -9.96
C LEU A 45 0.70 0.79 -10.95
N PHE A 46 0.70 2.10 -10.71
CA PHE A 46 0.13 3.08 -11.64
C PHE A 46 0.84 3.06 -13.00
N TYR A 47 2.18 3.01 -13.00
CA TYR A 47 2.97 2.91 -14.23
C TYR A 47 2.62 1.63 -15.00
N TYR A 48 2.50 0.49 -14.32
CA TYR A 48 2.05 -0.76 -14.91
C TYR A 48 0.66 -0.59 -15.55
N THR A 49 -0.27 0.02 -14.84
CA THR A 49 -1.65 0.26 -15.30
C THR A 49 -1.68 1.10 -16.57
N VAL A 50 -0.87 2.15 -16.66
CA VAL A 50 -0.80 3.02 -17.85
C VAL A 50 -0.17 2.28 -19.04
N GLN A 51 0.91 1.52 -18.82
CA GLN A 51 1.60 0.79 -19.89
C GLN A 51 0.79 -0.40 -20.43
N ASN A 52 -0.04 -1.01 -19.60
CA ASN A 52 -0.81 -2.21 -19.94
C ASN A 52 -2.33 -1.94 -19.92
N SER A 53 -2.73 -0.75 -20.35
CA SER A 53 -4.14 -0.31 -20.36
C SER A 53 -5.06 -1.24 -21.14
N SER A 54 -4.55 -1.96 -22.15
CA SER A 54 -5.28 -2.98 -22.91
C SER A 54 -5.67 -4.21 -22.09
N GLU A 55 -4.90 -4.56 -21.05
CA GLU A 55 -5.19 -5.66 -20.11
C GLU A 55 -6.31 -5.29 -19.12
N ILE A 56 -6.56 -3.99 -18.92
CA ILE A 56 -7.54 -3.49 -17.95
C ILE A 56 -8.93 -3.42 -18.57
N LYS A 57 -9.92 -4.04 -17.93
CA LYS A 57 -11.29 -4.11 -18.45
C LYS A 57 -12.06 -2.78 -18.36
N ILE A 58 -11.61 -1.86 -17.51
CA ILE A 58 -12.29 -0.57 -17.26
C ILE A 58 -11.96 0.42 -18.39
N GLU A 59 -12.97 0.91 -19.11
CA GLU A 59 -12.81 1.79 -20.29
C GLU A 59 -12.06 3.09 -20.01
N ILE A 60 -12.24 3.66 -18.81
CA ILE A 60 -11.55 4.89 -18.37
C ILE A 60 -10.03 4.73 -18.46
N PHE A 61 -9.51 3.52 -18.21
CA PHE A 61 -8.09 3.22 -18.27
C PHE A 61 -7.56 3.04 -19.70
N LYS A 62 -8.44 2.86 -20.71
CA LYS A 62 -8.07 2.64 -22.11
C LYS A 62 -7.96 3.92 -22.93
N SER A 63 -8.82 4.91 -22.64
CA SER A 63 -8.99 6.13 -23.47
C SER A 63 -8.86 7.43 -22.66
N GLY A 64 -8.67 7.33 -21.35
CA GLY A 64 -8.52 8.50 -20.47
C GLY A 64 -7.16 9.20 -20.61
N SER A 65 -7.14 10.51 -20.39
CA SER A 65 -5.89 11.23 -20.08
C SER A 65 -5.25 10.65 -18.81
N TRP A 66 -3.92 10.67 -18.72
CA TRP A 66 -3.17 10.14 -17.57
C TRP A 66 -3.65 10.71 -16.22
N ILE A 67 -4.13 11.97 -16.18
CA ILE A 67 -4.71 12.59 -14.97
C ILE A 67 -6.01 11.90 -14.57
N LYS A 68 -6.89 11.61 -15.53
CA LYS A 68 -8.17 10.91 -15.27
C LYS A 68 -7.89 9.49 -14.77
N ILE A 69 -6.91 8.82 -15.37
CA ILE A 69 -6.46 7.49 -14.94
C ILE A 69 -5.92 7.55 -13.51
N LEU A 70 -5.07 8.53 -13.20
CA LEU A 70 -4.50 8.71 -11.85
C LEU A 70 -5.59 8.97 -10.81
N VAL A 71 -6.51 9.88 -11.08
CA VAL A 71 -7.62 10.17 -10.16
C VAL A 71 -8.48 8.92 -9.97
N CYS A 72 -8.85 8.22 -11.04
CA CYS A 72 -9.65 7.00 -10.94
C CYS A 72 -8.92 5.91 -10.14
N PHE A 73 -7.62 5.72 -10.40
CA PHE A 73 -6.76 4.79 -9.69
C PHE A 73 -6.68 5.10 -8.20
N LEU A 74 -6.41 6.36 -7.83
CA LEU A 74 -6.36 6.79 -6.44
C LEU A 74 -7.73 6.68 -5.75
N CYS A 75 -8.82 7.00 -6.44
CA CYS A 75 -10.17 6.82 -5.91
C CYS A 75 -10.48 5.34 -5.62
N ILE A 76 -10.06 4.42 -6.49
CA ILE A 76 -10.24 2.98 -6.26
C ILE A 76 -9.41 2.51 -5.05
N LEU A 77 -8.14 2.91 -4.97
CA LEU A 77 -7.28 2.58 -3.82
C LEU A 77 -7.86 3.12 -2.52
N PHE A 78 -8.28 4.39 -2.52
CA PHE A 78 -8.89 5.04 -1.37
C PHE A 78 -10.20 4.36 -0.97
N ALA A 79 -11.04 3.98 -1.93
CA ALA A 79 -12.28 3.27 -1.64
C ALA A 79 -12.02 1.92 -0.95
N PHE A 80 -11.05 1.15 -1.43
CA PHE A 80 -10.68 -0.11 -0.78
C PHE A 80 -10.12 0.11 0.63
N ALA A 81 -9.17 1.04 0.79
CA ALA A 81 -8.60 1.36 2.09
C ALA A 81 -9.66 1.87 3.08
N PHE A 82 -10.58 2.72 2.62
CA PHE A 82 -11.66 3.24 3.44
C PHE A 82 -12.63 2.14 3.87
N VAL A 83 -12.99 1.22 2.98
CA VAL A 83 -13.86 0.08 3.33
C VAL A 83 -13.17 -0.85 4.31
N GLU A 84 -11.88 -1.16 4.10
CA GLU A 84 -11.11 -2.00 5.02
C GLU A 84 -11.05 -1.39 6.42
N GLU A 85 -10.68 -0.11 6.52
CA GLU A 85 -10.62 0.63 7.78
C GLU A 85 -12.00 0.76 8.44
N TRP A 86 -13.06 0.97 7.66
CA TRP A 86 -14.42 1.00 8.18
C TRP A 86 -14.80 -0.34 8.82
N ILE A 87 -14.38 -1.48 8.25
CA ILE A 87 -14.64 -2.80 8.85
C ILE A 87 -13.80 -2.99 10.12
N TRP A 88 -12.52 -2.61 10.11
CA TRP A 88 -11.66 -2.63 11.31
C TRP A 88 -12.30 -1.85 12.46
N ASP A 89 -12.71 -0.61 12.20
CA ASP A 89 -13.27 0.26 13.21
C ASP A 89 -14.65 -0.21 13.69
N SER A 90 -15.50 -0.73 12.79
CA SER A 90 -16.86 -1.14 13.16
C SER A 90 -16.90 -2.36 14.09
N PHE A 91 -15.94 -3.28 13.94
CA PHE A 91 -16.02 -4.59 14.59
C PHE A 91 -14.87 -4.90 15.55
N ILE A 92 -13.71 -4.25 15.40
CA ILE A 92 -12.50 -4.57 16.17
C ILE A 92 -12.08 -3.40 17.06
N TRP A 93 -11.75 -2.23 16.48
CA TRP A 93 -11.14 -1.12 17.25
C TRP A 93 -12.16 -0.24 17.97
N LYS A 94 -13.24 0.13 17.27
CA LYS A 94 -14.33 0.96 17.81
C LYS A 94 -13.85 2.33 18.35
N ASP A 95 -12.95 3.00 17.64
CA ASP A 95 -12.30 4.24 18.09
C ASP A 95 -12.65 5.48 17.25
N HIS A 96 -13.05 5.30 15.98
CA HIS A 96 -13.14 6.38 14.98
C HIS A 96 -14.58 6.66 14.51
N SER A 97 -15.57 6.49 15.39
CA SER A 97 -16.99 6.67 15.07
C SER A 97 -17.34 8.05 14.52
N PHE A 98 -16.58 9.10 14.86
CA PHE A 98 -16.75 10.44 14.31
C PHE A 98 -16.48 10.49 12.79
N ILE A 99 -15.50 9.71 12.31
CA ILE A 99 -15.10 9.67 10.90
C ILE A 99 -16.04 8.76 10.11
N PHE A 100 -16.30 7.56 10.63
CA PHE A 100 -17.02 6.51 9.90
C PHE A 100 -18.53 6.50 10.12
N LYS A 101 -19.03 7.22 11.14
CA LYS A 101 -20.45 7.28 11.53
C LYS A 101 -21.07 5.89 11.71
N ASN A 102 -20.27 4.95 12.20
CA ASN A 102 -20.57 3.53 12.40
C ASN A 102 -20.83 3.19 13.87
N SER A 103 -21.14 4.18 14.72
CA SER A 103 -21.36 3.97 16.16
C SER A 103 -22.48 2.96 16.46
N SER A 104 -23.41 2.75 15.53
CA SER A 104 -24.45 1.72 15.63
C SER A 104 -23.88 0.29 15.67
N PHE A 105 -22.69 0.07 15.12
CA PHE A 105 -22.02 -1.24 15.11
C PHE A 105 -21.21 -1.50 16.37
N TYR A 106 -20.90 -0.48 17.18
CA TYR A 106 -20.04 -0.65 18.35
C TYR A 106 -20.68 -1.52 19.44
N SER A 107 -22.01 -1.49 19.55
CA SER A 107 -22.75 -2.36 20.47
C SER A 107 -22.81 -3.82 20.02
N PHE A 108 -22.39 -4.11 18.78
CA PHE A 108 -22.31 -5.47 18.27
C PHE A 108 -20.98 -6.10 18.72
N GLU A 109 -21.07 -7.16 19.51
CA GLU A 109 -19.92 -7.95 19.95
C GLU A 109 -19.84 -9.24 19.14
N LEU A 110 -18.73 -9.40 18.42
CA LEU A 110 -18.46 -10.63 17.69
C LEU A 110 -18.01 -11.73 18.66
N PRO A 111 -18.47 -12.98 18.49
CA PRO A 111 -17.84 -14.11 19.16
C PRO A 111 -16.34 -14.16 18.86
N GLU A 112 -15.53 -14.59 19.83
CA GLU A 112 -14.07 -14.59 19.74
C GLU A 112 -13.54 -15.29 18.47
N PHE A 113 -14.14 -16.44 18.11
CA PHE A 113 -13.79 -17.15 16.90
C PHE A 113 -14.06 -16.35 15.60
N ALA A 114 -15.20 -15.65 15.55
CA ALA A 114 -15.55 -14.83 14.39
C ALA A 114 -14.63 -13.60 14.29
N SER A 115 -14.29 -12.99 15.43
CA SER A 115 -13.31 -11.90 15.50
C SER A 115 -11.93 -12.37 14.99
N ALA A 116 -11.45 -13.53 15.43
CA ALA A 116 -10.18 -14.09 14.98
C ALA A 116 -10.14 -14.32 13.45
N ILE A 117 -11.24 -14.83 12.87
CA ILE A 117 -11.36 -14.97 11.41
C ILE A 117 -11.35 -13.59 10.73
N LEU A 118 -12.13 -12.64 11.24
CA LEU A 118 -12.22 -11.30 10.65
C LEU A 118 -10.86 -10.58 10.67
N VAL A 119 -10.16 -10.60 11.80
CA VAL A 119 -8.81 -10.05 11.95
C VAL A 119 -7.85 -10.71 10.96
N SER A 120 -7.93 -12.04 10.81
CA SER A 120 -7.08 -12.78 9.87
C SER A 120 -7.36 -12.40 8.41
N LEU A 121 -8.63 -12.21 8.05
CA LEU A 121 -9.04 -11.78 6.71
C LEU A 121 -8.61 -10.35 6.41
N LEU A 122 -8.80 -9.43 7.36
CA LEU A 122 -8.40 -8.03 7.20
C LEU A 122 -6.88 -7.84 7.22
N PHE A 123 -6.12 -8.75 7.83
CA PHE A 123 -4.66 -8.76 7.74
C PHE A 123 -4.14 -9.24 6.37
N LEU A 124 -4.95 -10.02 5.63
CA LEU A 124 -4.52 -10.68 4.40
C LEU A 124 -4.02 -9.74 3.30
N PRO A 125 -4.63 -8.57 3.01
CA PRO A 125 -4.11 -7.62 2.03
C PRO A 125 -2.68 -7.17 2.38
N GLN A 126 -2.45 -6.78 3.64
CA GLN A 126 -1.14 -6.33 4.11
C GLN A 126 -0.11 -7.45 4.06
N PHE A 127 -0.47 -8.66 4.48
CA PHE A 127 0.40 -9.83 4.39
C PHE A 127 0.77 -10.16 2.94
N THR A 128 -0.21 -10.13 2.05
CA THR A 128 -0.02 -10.37 0.62
C THR A 128 0.93 -9.33 0.03
N HIS A 129 0.76 -8.06 0.39
CA HIS A 129 1.66 -6.99 -0.02
C HIS A 129 3.11 -7.26 0.42
N TYR A 130 3.35 -7.66 1.67
CA TYR A 130 4.69 -8.00 2.16
C TYR A 130 5.32 -9.20 1.43
N ILE A 131 4.54 -10.24 1.11
CA ILE A 131 5.03 -11.35 0.29
C ILE A 131 5.43 -10.84 -1.09
N LEU A 132 4.55 -10.08 -1.75
CA LEU A 132 4.81 -9.53 -3.08
C LEU A 132 6.02 -8.58 -3.07
N ASP A 133 6.29 -7.90 -1.95
CA ASP A 133 7.46 -7.05 -1.76
C ASP A 133 8.78 -7.81 -1.85
N ALA A 134 8.84 -9.01 -1.29
CA ALA A 134 9.99 -9.89 -1.44
C ALA A 134 10.27 -10.33 -2.90
N TYR A 135 9.27 -10.28 -3.79
CA TYR A 135 9.41 -10.62 -5.20
C TYR A 135 9.58 -9.41 -6.11
N LEU A 136 8.85 -8.30 -5.85
CA LEU A 136 8.85 -7.14 -6.73
C LEU A 136 10.26 -6.58 -6.89
N TRP A 137 11.01 -6.42 -5.80
CA TRP A 137 12.34 -5.82 -5.81
C TRP A 137 13.47 -6.77 -6.23
N LYS A 138 13.17 -8.04 -6.54
CA LYS A 138 14.15 -8.96 -7.13
C LYS A 138 14.30 -8.66 -8.62
N ILE A 139 15.10 -7.63 -8.93
CA ILE A 139 15.44 -7.21 -10.28
C ILE A 139 16.28 -8.30 -10.96
N GLY A 140 15.79 -8.90 -12.05
CA GLY A 140 16.43 -10.02 -12.77
C GLY A 140 15.46 -10.79 -13.67
N GLU A 141 15.77 -12.05 -13.98
CA GLU A 141 14.91 -12.93 -14.81
C GLU A 141 13.49 -13.11 -14.24
N LEU A 142 13.33 -12.98 -12.91
CA LEU A 142 12.05 -13.11 -12.22
C LEU A 142 11.12 -11.90 -12.43
N ASN A 143 11.64 -10.73 -12.81
CA ASN A 143 10.83 -9.53 -13.08
C ASN A 143 11.39 -8.74 -14.27
N PRO A 144 11.23 -9.25 -15.50
CA PRO A 144 11.81 -8.65 -16.70
C PRO A 144 11.25 -7.25 -16.97
N ARG A 145 9.98 -6.98 -16.64
CA ARG A 145 9.37 -5.65 -16.83
C ARG A 145 10.03 -4.59 -15.94
N LEU A 146 10.31 -4.91 -14.68
CA LEU A 146 11.02 -4.00 -13.77
C LEU A 146 12.49 -3.81 -14.17
N PHE A 147 13.14 -4.86 -14.68
CA PHE A 147 14.49 -4.76 -15.25
C PHE A 147 14.54 -3.82 -16.46
N HIS A 148 13.58 -3.91 -17.38
CA HIS A 148 13.46 -2.97 -18.49
C HIS A 148 13.17 -1.54 -18.03
N PHE A 149 12.36 -1.37 -16.97
CA PHE A 149 12.10 -0.06 -16.37
C PHE A 149 13.36 0.58 -15.76
N PHE A 150 14.15 -0.15 -14.96
CA PHE A 150 15.41 0.39 -14.41
C PHE A 150 16.53 0.50 -15.46
N LYS A 151 16.38 -0.14 -16.62
CA LYS A 151 17.24 0.05 -17.80
C LYS A 151 16.87 1.28 -18.65
N ILE A 152 15.92 2.10 -18.22
CA ILE A 152 15.75 3.47 -18.71
C ILE A 152 16.87 4.29 -18.07
N SER A 153 18.01 4.57 -18.69
CA SER A 153 18.25 5.01 -20.06
C SER A 153 19.34 4.13 -20.69
N GLU A 154 18.98 3.34 -21.71
CA GLU A 154 19.91 3.28 -22.84
C GLU A 154 20.15 4.73 -23.23
N LYS A 155 21.41 5.16 -23.07
CA LYS A 155 21.88 6.47 -23.51
C LYS A 155 21.40 6.65 -24.96
N SER A 156 20.48 7.58 -25.19
CA SER A 156 20.33 8.20 -26.51
C SER A 156 21.55 9.07 -26.78
#